data_AF-A0A962XLL7-F1
#
_entry.id   AF-A0A962XLL7-F1
#
_cell.length_a   1.000
_cell.length_b   1.000
_cell.length_c   1.000
_cell.angle_alpha   90.00
_cell.angle_beta   90.00
_cell.angle_gamma   90.00
#
_symmetry.space_group_name_H-M   'P 1'
#
loop_
_entity.id
_entity.type
_entity.pdbx_description
1 polymer ?
#
loop_
_entity_poly.entity_id
_entity_poly.type
_entity_poly.pdbx_seq_one_letter_code
_entity_poly.pdbx_strand_id
1 'polypeptide(L)'
;MSYKDFYDHCQTLTPKVRRNDLMAKALEINGIPKIQTRKTDLNTKVCRGFYLSARNIEHPFVKQHGCHLIVLPREGLNVCEERFVWVKELMHVFDDPKEATDTGENFERVLNELQPGAMERSLQTMSEIRSFWMALAALCPESARIQFEKDRSAGHVNDYGIALKLRIPKQYVPLLFGDRFINIRNQLLK
;
A
#
# COMPACT_ATOMS: atom_id res chain seq x y z
N MET A 1 15.79 -5.29 7.85
CA MET A 1 14.84 -6.40 8.08
C MET A 1 13.84 -6.41 6.93
N SER A 2 13.17 -7.52 6.67
CA SER A 2 12.48 -7.74 5.39
C SER A 2 10.98 -7.45 5.45
N TYR A 3 10.35 -7.20 4.31
CA TYR A 3 8.88 -7.18 4.21
C TYR A 3 8.26 -8.52 4.63
N LYS A 4 8.97 -9.64 4.49
CA LYS A 4 8.50 -10.95 4.94
C LYS A 4 8.14 -10.94 6.43
N ASP A 5 8.96 -10.32 7.27
CA ASP A 5 8.71 -10.24 8.72
C ASP A 5 7.44 -9.44 9.04
N PHE A 6 7.18 -8.40 8.22
CA PHE A 6 5.96 -7.59 8.30
C PHE A 6 4.74 -8.39 7.86
N TYR A 7 4.85 -9.11 6.74
CA TYR A 7 3.79 -9.96 6.21
C TYR A 7 3.41 -11.07 7.21
N ASP A 8 4.40 -11.75 7.79
CA ASP A 8 4.22 -12.83 8.76
C ASP A 8 3.46 -12.32 10.00
N HIS A 9 3.79 -11.12 10.48
CA HIS A 9 3.02 -10.47 11.55
C HIS A 9 1.57 -10.18 11.14
N CYS A 10 1.34 -9.71 9.91
CA CYS A 10 -0.03 -9.48 9.43
C CYS A 10 -0.87 -10.77 9.42
N GLN A 11 -0.24 -11.94 9.23
CA GLN A 11 -0.95 -13.22 9.23
C GLN A 11 -1.51 -13.60 10.60
N THR A 12 -1.00 -13.02 11.69
CA THR A 12 -1.51 -13.27 13.04
C THR A 12 -2.71 -12.40 13.41
N LEU A 13 -3.06 -11.42 12.57
CA LEU A 13 -4.13 -10.46 12.82
C LEU A 13 -5.43 -10.97 12.22
N THR A 14 -6.57 -10.83 12.92
CA THR A 14 -7.86 -11.34 12.42
C THR A 14 -9.04 -10.43 12.77
N PRO A 15 -10.12 -10.47 11.96
CA PRO A 15 -10.14 -10.54 10.49
C PRO A 15 -9.86 -9.17 9.85
N LYS A 16 -9.95 -8.08 10.64
CA LYS A 16 -9.71 -6.72 10.20
C LYS A 16 -8.38 -6.24 10.77
N VAL A 17 -7.38 -6.17 9.91
CA VAL A 17 -6.07 -5.62 10.23
C VAL A 17 -6.16 -4.10 10.48
N ARG A 18 -5.77 -3.62 11.66
CA ARG A 18 -5.87 -2.19 12.00
C ARG A 18 -4.66 -1.42 11.45
N ARG A 19 -4.88 -0.17 11.01
CA ARG A 19 -3.78 0.69 10.52
C ARG A 19 -2.67 0.87 11.56
N ASN A 20 -3.03 0.98 12.85
CA ASN A 20 -2.07 1.16 13.93
C ASN A 20 -1.16 -0.04 14.12
N ASP A 21 -1.68 -1.26 14.00
CA ASP A 21 -0.89 -2.50 14.12
C ASP A 21 0.14 -2.57 12.98
N LEU A 22 -0.30 -2.26 11.75
CA LEU A 22 0.57 -2.15 10.58
C LEU A 22 1.64 -1.07 10.78
N MET A 23 1.25 0.13 11.19
CA MET A 23 2.18 1.23 11.39
C MET A 23 3.25 0.87 12.43
N ALA A 24 2.82 0.37 13.60
CA ALA A 24 3.73 0.00 14.68
C ALA A 24 4.75 -1.04 14.22
N LYS A 25 4.30 -2.10 13.53
CA LYS A 25 5.20 -3.14 13.05
C LYS A 25 6.14 -2.65 11.95
N ALA A 26 5.64 -1.82 11.04
CA ALA A 26 6.47 -1.24 9.98
C ALA A 26 7.58 -0.32 10.55
N LEU A 27 7.26 0.49 11.58
CA LEU A 27 8.23 1.33 12.28
C LEU A 27 9.29 0.49 13.00
N GLU A 28 8.85 -0.54 13.73
CA GLU A 28 9.71 -1.49 14.45
C GLU A 28 10.72 -2.16 13.50
N ILE A 29 10.25 -2.76 12.41
CA ILE A 29 11.07 -3.49 11.44
C ILE A 29 12.11 -2.60 10.76
N ASN A 30 11.78 -1.33 10.49
CA ASN A 30 12.65 -0.43 9.75
C ASN A 30 13.47 0.50 10.65
N GLY A 31 13.33 0.40 11.98
CA GLY A 31 13.99 1.31 12.91
C GLY A 31 13.59 2.78 12.69
N ILE A 32 12.37 3.01 12.17
CA ILE A 32 11.86 4.35 11.90
C ILE A 32 11.19 4.86 13.17
N PRO A 33 11.55 6.06 13.68
CA PRO A 33 10.99 6.55 14.93
C PRO A 33 9.52 6.98 14.79
N LYS A 34 9.15 7.50 13.61
CA LYS A 34 7.83 8.11 13.39
C LYS A 34 7.48 8.24 11.91
N ILE A 35 6.20 8.02 11.62
CA ILE A 35 5.52 8.43 10.38
C ILE A 35 4.36 9.35 10.77
N GLN A 36 4.17 10.44 10.04
CA GLN A 36 2.98 11.29 10.18
C GLN A 36 2.11 11.23 8.93
N THR A 37 0.81 11.46 9.10
CA THR A 37 -0.12 11.62 7.97
C THR A 37 -0.48 13.08 7.80
N ARG A 38 -0.49 13.55 6.57
CA ARG A 38 -0.89 14.92 6.20
C ARG A 38 -1.99 14.87 5.15
N LYS A 39 -3.02 15.70 5.34
CA LYS A 39 -4.09 15.87 4.37
C LYS A 39 -3.92 17.19 3.64
N THR A 40 -3.89 17.15 2.31
CA THR A 40 -3.70 18.31 1.42
C THR A 40 -4.83 18.41 0.40
N ASP A 41 -4.81 19.42 -0.45
CA ASP A 41 -5.73 19.66 -1.56
C ASP A 41 -5.39 18.87 -2.83
N LEU A 42 -4.78 17.68 -2.67
CA LEU A 42 -4.43 16.79 -3.78
C LEU A 42 -5.64 16.48 -4.67
N ASN A 43 -5.43 16.61 -5.98
CA ASN A 43 -6.42 16.22 -6.98
C ASN A 43 -6.48 14.69 -7.12
N THR A 44 -7.53 14.07 -6.60
CA THR A 44 -7.75 12.61 -6.59
C THR A 44 -7.87 11.96 -7.96
N LYS A 45 -8.06 12.76 -9.03
CA LYS A 45 -8.00 12.30 -10.42
C LYS A 45 -6.58 12.09 -10.91
N VAL A 46 -5.60 12.75 -10.30
CA VAL A 46 -4.18 12.68 -10.64
C VAL A 46 -3.43 11.80 -9.65
N CYS A 47 -3.56 12.10 -8.35
CA CYS A 47 -2.84 11.41 -7.29
C CYS A 47 -3.77 11.21 -6.08
N ARG A 48 -3.82 9.99 -5.55
CA ARG A 48 -4.67 9.64 -4.40
C ARG A 48 -3.89 9.60 -3.09
N GLY A 49 -2.57 9.66 -3.15
CA GLY A 49 -1.66 9.66 -2.03
C GLY A 49 -0.24 9.41 -2.49
N PHE A 50 0.72 9.79 -1.65
CA PHE A 50 2.13 9.48 -1.86
C PHE A 50 2.88 9.46 -0.52
N TYR A 51 4.03 8.80 -0.52
CA TYR A 51 4.95 8.73 0.60
C TYR A 51 6.14 9.68 0.42
N LEU A 52 6.56 10.34 1.50
CA LEU A 52 7.80 11.10 1.56
C LEU A 52 8.72 10.51 2.62
N SER A 53 9.92 10.14 2.19
CA SER A 53 10.99 9.71 3.10
C SER A 53 11.53 10.88 3.91
N ALA A 54 11.87 10.65 5.18
CA ALA A 54 12.58 11.62 6.00
C ALA A 54 13.96 12.02 5.42
N ARG A 55 14.48 11.23 4.47
CA ARG A 55 15.73 11.51 3.75
C ARG A 55 15.58 12.60 2.69
N ASN A 56 14.35 12.89 2.24
CA ASN A 56 14.08 13.96 1.29
C ASN A 56 14.10 15.31 2.02
N ILE A 57 15.29 15.70 2.46
CA ILE A 57 15.49 16.92 3.25
C ILE A 57 15.18 18.19 2.46
N GLU A 58 15.03 18.12 1.14
CA GLU A 58 14.67 19.28 0.32
C GLU A 58 13.17 19.58 0.31
N HIS A 59 12.33 18.56 0.52
CA HIS A 59 10.88 18.74 0.49
C HIS A 59 10.38 19.59 1.67
N PRO A 60 9.57 20.65 1.44
CA PRO A 60 9.12 21.56 2.49
C PRO A 60 8.47 20.87 3.72
N PHE A 61 7.59 19.90 3.48
CA PHE A 61 6.97 19.16 4.59
C PHE A 61 7.97 18.32 5.41
N VAL A 62 8.99 17.75 4.77
CA VAL A 62 10.02 16.97 5.47
C VAL A 62 10.91 17.92 6.27
N LYS A 63 11.32 19.08 5.71
CA LYS A 63 12.01 20.14 6.46
C LYS A 63 11.22 20.56 7.71
N GLN A 64 9.91 20.74 7.58
CA GLN A 64 9.05 21.19 8.67
C GLN A 64 8.85 20.14 9.77
N HIS A 65 8.80 18.85 9.42
CA HIS A 65 8.40 17.80 10.37
C HIS A 65 9.53 16.86 10.80
N GLY A 66 10.64 16.80 10.05
CA GLY A 66 11.80 15.96 10.37
C GLY A 66 11.48 14.47 10.45
N CYS A 67 10.43 13.99 9.78
CA CYS A 67 10.03 12.58 9.81
C CYS A 67 9.41 12.15 8.47
N HIS A 68 9.14 10.85 8.34
CA HIS A 68 8.49 10.28 7.17
C HIS A 68 7.02 10.70 7.13
N LEU A 69 6.49 10.95 5.94
CA LEU A 69 5.13 11.44 5.76
C LEU A 69 4.36 10.57 4.79
N ILE A 70 3.10 10.30 5.12
CA ILE A 70 2.09 9.82 4.17
C ILE A 70 1.17 11.00 3.87
N VAL A 71 1.15 11.43 2.62
CA VAL A 71 0.31 12.54 2.15
C VAL A 71 -0.92 11.98 1.48
N LEU A 72 -2.09 12.45 1.89
CA LEU A 72 -3.40 12.04 1.37
C LEU A 72 -4.22 13.28 0.98
N PRO A 73 -5.21 13.14 0.08
CA PRO A 73 -6.17 14.19 -0.19
C PRO A 73 -7.08 14.42 1.02
N ARG A 74 -7.54 15.67 1.19
CA ARG A 74 -8.50 16.05 2.23
C ARG A 74 -9.88 15.45 1.94
N GLU A 75 -10.26 15.43 0.68
CA GLU A 75 -11.58 15.01 0.19
C GLU A 75 -11.46 14.10 -1.04
N GLY A 76 -12.56 13.46 -1.44
CA GLY A 76 -12.61 12.67 -2.68
C GLY A 76 -12.22 11.21 -2.56
N LEU A 77 -11.86 10.72 -1.37
CA LEU A 77 -11.72 9.28 -1.08
C LEU A 77 -12.74 8.85 -0.04
N ASN A 78 -13.39 7.70 -0.26
CA ASN A 78 -14.18 7.06 0.79
C ASN A 78 -13.28 6.35 1.81
N VAL A 79 -13.86 5.87 2.92
CA VAL A 79 -13.11 5.25 4.03
C VAL A 79 -12.28 4.04 3.60
N CYS A 80 -12.80 3.22 2.68
CA CYS A 80 -12.08 2.04 2.17
C CYS A 80 -10.93 2.45 1.25
N GLU A 81 -11.15 3.44 0.38
CA GLU A 81 -10.12 3.99 -0.51
C GLU A 81 -9.01 4.66 0.28
N GLU A 82 -9.34 5.55 1.21
CA GLU A 82 -8.36 6.21 2.06
C GLU A 82 -7.55 5.18 2.85
N ARG A 83 -8.20 4.12 3.36
CA ARG A 83 -7.50 3.06 4.08
C ARG A 83 -6.53 2.29 3.20
N PHE A 84 -6.98 1.91 2.02
CA PHE A 84 -6.12 1.17 1.12
C PHE A 84 -4.93 2.01 0.66
N VAL A 85 -5.17 3.27 0.24
CA VAL A 85 -4.10 4.18 -0.19
C VAL A 85 -3.13 4.42 0.95
N TRP A 86 -3.61 4.72 2.16
CA TRP A 86 -2.72 4.92 3.31
C TRP A 86 -1.80 3.71 3.55
N VAL A 87 -2.34 2.49 3.49
CA VAL A 87 -1.54 1.27 3.69
C VAL A 87 -0.59 1.05 2.51
N LYS A 88 -1.02 1.32 1.27
CA LYS A 88 -0.16 1.30 0.08
C LYS A 88 1.03 2.24 0.27
N GLU A 89 0.78 3.48 0.70
CA GLU A 89 1.84 4.44 0.95
C GLU A 89 2.78 4.02 2.08
N LEU A 90 2.24 3.37 3.13
CA LEU A 90 3.08 2.81 4.19
C LEU A 90 4.06 1.77 3.66
N MET A 91 3.73 1.01 2.61
CA MET A 91 4.60 -0.06 2.10
C MET A 91 5.91 0.47 1.50
N HIS A 92 5.96 1.74 1.09
CA HIS A 92 7.18 2.36 0.57
C HIS A 92 8.30 2.48 1.63
N VAL A 93 8.02 2.23 2.92
CA VAL A 93 9.08 2.10 3.94
C VAL A 93 9.99 0.89 3.69
N PHE A 94 9.53 -0.10 2.92
CA PHE A 94 10.27 -1.32 2.57
C PHE A 94 10.98 -1.22 1.22
N ASP A 95 10.90 -0.08 0.53
CA ASP A 95 11.57 0.10 -0.75
C ASP A 95 13.09 0.18 -0.61
N ASP A 96 13.80 -0.28 -1.64
CA ASP A 96 15.22 0.03 -1.76
C ASP A 96 15.37 1.54 -1.96
N PRO A 97 16.39 2.21 -1.37
CA PRO A 97 16.62 3.63 -1.58
C PRO A 97 16.67 4.06 -3.05
N LYS A 98 17.08 3.17 -3.96
CA LYS A 98 17.15 3.43 -5.42
C LYS A 98 15.77 3.42 -6.10
N GLU A 99 14.77 2.84 -5.46
CA GLU A 99 13.40 2.74 -5.96
C GLU A 99 12.52 3.91 -5.48
N ALA A 100 13.06 4.80 -4.64
CA ALA A 100 12.33 5.93 -4.09
C ALA A 100 11.93 6.96 -5.17
N THR A 101 10.74 7.53 -4.99
CA THR A 101 10.17 8.65 -5.77
C THR A 101 10.38 9.99 -5.05
N ASP A 102 11.59 10.24 -4.57
CA ASP A 102 11.92 11.39 -3.72
C ASP A 102 12.12 12.71 -4.48
N THR A 103 12.07 12.71 -5.81
CA THR A 103 12.12 13.92 -6.63
C THR A 103 10.83 14.11 -7.43
N GLY A 104 10.49 15.37 -7.74
CA GLY A 104 9.35 15.69 -8.60
C GLY A 104 9.46 15.01 -9.98
N GLU A 105 10.66 14.96 -10.55
CA GLU A 105 10.94 14.28 -11.82
C GLU A 105 10.66 12.76 -11.75
N ASN A 106 11.09 12.11 -10.67
CA ASN A 106 10.84 10.68 -10.47
C ASN A 106 9.34 10.41 -10.32
N PHE A 107 8.61 11.30 -9.65
CA PHE A 107 7.17 11.21 -9.49
C PHE A 107 6.42 11.41 -10.82
N GLU A 108 6.78 12.42 -11.60
CA GLU A 108 6.20 12.66 -12.93
C GLU A 108 6.48 11.50 -13.90
N ARG A 109 7.69 10.93 -13.85
CA ARG A 109 8.04 9.72 -14.62
C ARG A 109 7.09 8.57 -14.32
N VAL A 110 6.82 8.30 -13.05
CA VAL A 110 5.85 7.26 -12.64
C VAL A 110 4.46 7.54 -13.17
N LEU A 111 3.98 8.78 -13.07
CA LEU A 111 2.65 9.15 -13.57
C LEU A 111 2.52 8.92 -15.08
N ASN A 112 3.59 9.18 -15.84
CA ASN A 112 3.62 8.96 -17.29
C ASN A 112 3.69 7.45 -17.64
N GLU A 113 4.48 6.67 -16.91
CA GLU A 113 4.67 5.23 -17.16
C GLU A 113 3.45 4.36 -16.77
N LEU A 114 2.58 4.86 -15.90
CA LEU A 114 1.33 4.18 -15.55
C LEU A 114 0.27 4.29 -16.65
N GLN A 115 0.50 5.10 -17.69
CA GLN A 115 -0.39 5.19 -18.85
C GLN A 115 -0.24 3.96 -19.77
N PRO A 116 -1.32 3.52 -20.46
CA PRO A 116 -1.22 2.41 -21.41
C PRO A 116 -0.22 2.72 -22.53
N GLY A 117 0.75 1.82 -22.76
CA GLY A 117 1.71 1.91 -23.88
C GLY A 117 3.18 2.16 -23.50
N ALA A 118 3.50 2.31 -22.22
CA ALA A 118 4.90 2.39 -21.77
C ALA A 118 5.65 1.05 -22.02
N MET A 119 6.77 1.12 -22.76
CA MET A 119 7.56 -0.07 -23.13
C MET A 119 8.46 -0.58 -21.99
N GLU A 120 8.97 0.33 -21.15
CA GLU A 120 9.82 0.00 -20.02
C GLU A 120 9.25 0.65 -18.75
N ARG A 121 9.36 -0.05 -17.63
CA ARG A 121 8.95 0.46 -16.31
C ARG A 121 10.18 0.80 -15.51
N SER A 122 10.26 2.02 -15.01
CA SER A 122 11.29 2.44 -14.07
C SER A 122 11.20 1.65 -12.76
N LEU A 123 12.29 1.68 -12.00
CA LEU A 123 12.35 1.12 -10.64
C LEU A 123 11.25 1.70 -9.74
N GLN A 124 10.93 2.98 -9.92
CA GLN A 124 9.88 3.67 -9.18
C GLN A 124 8.49 3.12 -9.52
N THR A 125 8.18 2.92 -10.80
CA THR A 125 6.92 2.31 -11.22
C THR A 125 6.80 0.86 -10.72
N MET A 126 7.92 0.13 -10.70
CA MET A 126 7.96 -1.21 -10.12
C MET A 126 7.72 -1.19 -8.60
N SER A 127 8.27 -0.21 -7.88
CA SER A 127 7.98 0.03 -6.46
C SER A 127 6.49 0.30 -6.22
N GLU A 128 5.85 1.17 -7.02
CA GLU A 128 4.40 1.44 -6.90
C GLU A 128 3.54 0.20 -7.11
N ILE A 129 3.88 -0.64 -8.09
CA ILE A 129 3.18 -1.90 -8.31
C ILE A 129 3.43 -2.83 -7.11
N ARG A 130 4.65 -2.89 -6.60
CA ARG A 130 5.02 -3.73 -5.45
C ARG A 130 4.26 -3.30 -4.20
N SER A 131 4.23 -2.00 -3.89
CA SER A 131 3.56 -1.43 -2.72
C SER A 131 2.05 -1.71 -2.73
N PHE A 132 1.42 -1.68 -3.91
CA PHE A 132 0.03 -2.12 -4.10
C PHE A 132 -0.19 -3.57 -3.65
N TRP A 133 0.63 -4.51 -4.14
CA TRP A 133 0.47 -5.93 -3.79
C TRP A 133 0.83 -6.21 -2.34
N MET A 134 1.86 -5.53 -1.82
CA MET A 134 2.24 -5.60 -0.41
C MET A 134 1.09 -5.17 0.50
N ALA A 135 0.41 -4.07 0.16
CA ALA A 135 -0.74 -3.58 0.91
C ALA A 135 -1.92 -4.55 0.82
N LEU A 136 -2.22 -5.06 -0.38
CA LEU A 136 -3.31 -6.01 -0.56
C LEU A 136 -3.08 -7.30 0.26
N ALA A 137 -1.85 -7.82 0.27
CA ALA A 137 -1.45 -9.00 1.03
C ALA A 137 -1.45 -8.75 2.56
N ALA A 138 -1.04 -7.56 3.01
CA ALA A 138 -1.05 -7.19 4.41
C ALA A 138 -2.48 -7.01 4.96
N LEU A 139 -3.41 -6.54 4.14
CA LEU A 139 -4.79 -6.27 4.56
C LEU A 139 -5.69 -7.52 4.57
N CYS A 140 -5.28 -8.60 3.92
CA CYS A 140 -6.01 -9.85 3.83
C CYS A 140 -5.12 -11.03 4.27
N PRO A 141 -5.14 -11.39 5.57
CA PRO A 141 -4.46 -12.58 6.06
C PRO A 141 -4.89 -13.83 5.28
N GLU A 142 -3.96 -14.74 5.03
CA GLU A 142 -4.16 -15.90 4.16
C GLU A 142 -5.29 -16.81 4.64
N SER A 143 -5.42 -17.00 5.96
CA SER A 143 -6.52 -17.75 6.55
C SER A 143 -7.88 -17.13 6.23
N ALA A 144 -7.98 -15.80 6.31
CA ALA A 144 -9.18 -15.06 5.92
C ALA A 144 -9.42 -15.13 4.41
N ARG A 145 -8.37 -15.03 3.59
CA ARG A 145 -8.45 -15.16 2.12
C ARG A 145 -9.04 -16.51 1.72
N ILE A 146 -8.51 -17.61 2.26
CA ILE A 146 -8.99 -18.96 1.99
C ILE A 146 -10.44 -19.12 2.43
N GLN A 147 -10.82 -18.57 3.58
CA GLN A 147 -12.22 -18.63 4.04
C GLN A 147 -13.14 -17.82 3.13
N PHE A 148 -12.74 -16.62 2.72
CA PHE A 148 -13.53 -15.81 1.79
C PHE A 148 -13.68 -16.46 0.42
N GLU A 149 -12.65 -17.15 -0.07
CA GLU A 149 -12.73 -17.91 -1.32
C GLU A 149 -13.77 -19.02 -1.24
N LYS A 150 -13.78 -19.77 -0.12
CA LYS A 150 -14.81 -20.80 0.15
C LYS A 150 -16.20 -20.20 0.25
N ASP A 151 -16.38 -19.17 1.07
CA ASP A 151 -17.67 -18.50 1.28
C ASP A 151 -18.20 -17.88 -0.03
N ARG A 152 -17.30 -17.36 -0.88
CA ARG A 152 -17.62 -16.77 -2.18
C ARG A 152 -18.08 -17.81 -3.17
N SER A 153 -17.35 -18.93 -3.29
CA SER A 153 -17.74 -20.04 -4.16
C SER A 153 -19.04 -20.72 -3.72
N ALA A 154 -19.35 -20.70 -2.41
CA ALA A 154 -20.62 -21.18 -1.87
C ALA A 154 -21.77 -20.15 -2.00
N GLY A 155 -21.52 -18.94 -2.49
CA GLY A 155 -22.53 -17.87 -2.60
C GLY A 155 -22.92 -17.22 -1.27
N HIS A 156 -22.24 -17.53 -0.16
CA HIS A 156 -22.50 -16.96 1.16
C HIS A 156 -22.04 -15.49 1.28
N VAL A 157 -21.05 -15.10 0.48
CA VAL A 157 -20.55 -13.72 0.44
C VAL A 157 -20.22 -13.35 -1.00
N ASN A 158 -20.46 -12.09 -1.36
CA ASN A 158 -20.04 -11.54 -2.65
C ASN A 158 -18.84 -10.60 -2.47
N ASP A 159 -18.28 -10.12 -3.58
CA ASP A 159 -17.10 -9.24 -3.57
C ASP A 159 -17.34 -7.97 -2.73
N TYR A 160 -18.56 -7.44 -2.72
CA TYR A 160 -18.91 -6.28 -1.90
C TYR A 160 -18.87 -6.60 -0.40
N GLY A 161 -19.40 -7.76 0.02
CA GLY A 161 -19.32 -8.21 1.41
C GLY A 161 -17.89 -8.44 1.88
N ILE A 162 -17.02 -9.00 1.03
CA ILE A 162 -15.60 -9.18 1.32
C ILE A 162 -14.92 -7.81 1.45
N ALA A 163 -15.16 -6.89 0.51
CA ALA A 163 -14.63 -5.53 0.53
C ALA A 163 -14.96 -4.79 1.84
N LEU A 164 -16.19 -4.93 2.34
CA LEU A 164 -16.63 -4.35 3.61
C LEU A 164 -15.93 -4.98 4.82
N LYS A 165 -15.77 -6.31 4.84
CA LYS A 165 -15.06 -7.02 5.92
C LYS A 165 -13.59 -6.61 5.99
N LEU A 166 -12.92 -6.56 4.83
CA LEU A 166 -11.51 -6.19 4.71
C LEU A 166 -11.27 -4.67 4.76
N ARG A 167 -12.31 -3.86 4.57
CA ARG A 167 -12.25 -2.39 4.42
C ARG A 167 -11.27 -1.98 3.31
N ILE A 168 -11.46 -2.56 2.13
CA ILE A 168 -10.71 -2.25 0.90
C ILE A 168 -11.69 -1.89 -0.23
N PRO A 169 -11.24 -1.21 -1.29
CA PRO A 169 -12.06 -0.97 -2.47
C PRO A 169 -12.50 -2.28 -3.14
N LYS A 170 -13.80 -2.36 -3.51
CA LYS A 170 -14.41 -3.57 -4.09
C LYS A 170 -13.66 -4.06 -5.33
N GLN A 171 -13.18 -3.15 -6.18
CA GLN A 171 -12.48 -3.49 -7.41
C GLN A 171 -11.19 -4.29 -7.20
N TYR A 172 -10.62 -4.29 -5.98
CA TYR A 172 -9.40 -5.06 -5.67
C TYR A 172 -9.71 -6.45 -5.11
N VAL A 173 -10.96 -6.76 -4.76
CA VAL A 173 -11.33 -8.07 -4.21
C VAL A 173 -11.06 -9.21 -5.18
N PRO A 174 -11.41 -9.14 -6.49
CA PRO A 174 -11.09 -10.21 -7.44
C PRO A 174 -9.59 -10.52 -7.51
N LEU A 175 -8.74 -9.53 -7.29
CA LEU A 175 -7.29 -9.69 -7.34
C LEU A 175 -6.77 -10.62 -6.23
N LEU A 176 -7.45 -10.72 -5.09
CA LEU A 176 -7.07 -11.63 -3.98
C LEU A 176 -7.18 -13.11 -4.35
N PHE A 177 -7.98 -13.46 -5.36
CA PHE A 177 -8.30 -14.84 -5.70
C PHE A 177 -7.76 -15.26 -7.07
N GLY A 178 -6.98 -14.38 -7.73
CA GLY A 178 -6.33 -14.71 -8.99
C GLY A 178 -4.96 -15.34 -8.79
N ASP A 179 -4.53 -16.20 -9.73
CA ASP A 179 -3.21 -16.86 -9.70
C ASP A 179 -2.05 -15.87 -9.56
N ARG A 180 -2.21 -14.68 -10.15
CA ARG A 180 -1.24 -13.59 -10.07
C ARG A 180 -0.94 -13.18 -8.63
N PHE A 181 -1.91 -13.23 -7.73
CA PHE A 181 -1.70 -12.89 -6.32
C PHE A 181 -0.74 -13.86 -5.64
N ILE A 182 -0.93 -15.16 -5.83
CA ILE A 182 -0.06 -16.20 -5.25
C ILE A 182 1.38 -16.02 -5.74
N ASN A 183 1.54 -15.82 -7.05
CA ASN A 183 2.86 -15.64 -7.66
C ASN A 183 3.56 -14.39 -7.14
N ILE A 184 2.87 -13.25 -7.10
CA ILE A 184 3.45 -11.99 -6.61
C ILE A 184 3.75 -12.08 -5.12
N ARG A 185 2.83 -12.61 -4.31
CA ARG A 185 3.08 -12.84 -2.88
C ARG A 185 4.35 -13.65 -2.68
N ASN A 186 4.51 -14.78 -3.38
CA ASN A 186 5.71 -15.60 -3.25
C ASN A 186 6.99 -14.87 -3.69
N GLN A 187 6.90 -13.91 -4.62
CA GLN A 187 8.04 -13.05 -4.97
C GLN A 187 8.34 -12.02 -3.88
N LEU A 188 7.32 -11.43 -3.25
CA LEU A 188 7.47 -10.46 -2.16
C LEU A 188 8.10 -11.06 -0.89
N LEU A 189 7.98 -12.37 -0.70
CA LEU A 189 8.44 -13.09 0.50
C LEU A 189 9.79 -13.80 0.33
N LYS A 190 10.43 -13.67 -0.84
CA LYS A 190 11.81 -14.10 -1.06
C LYS A 190 12.79 -13.08 -0.51
#